data_AF-A0AAU5DIQ3-F1
#
_entry.id   AF-A0AAU5DIQ3-F1
#
_cell.length_a   1.000
_cell.length_b   1.000
_cell.length_c   1.000
_cell.angle_alpha   90.00
_cell.angle_beta   90.00
_cell.angle_gamma   90.00
#
_symmetry.space_group_name_H-M   'P 1'
#
loop_
_entity.id
_entity.type
_entity.pdbx_description
1 polymer ?
#
loop_
_entity_poly.entity_id
_entity_poly.type
_entity_poly.pdbx_seq_one_letter_code
_entity_poly.pdbx_strand_id
1 'polypeptide(L)' 'MPPVADSKSKNKLVRLSPLVPPEVHAKAFASAKASGVSMGKYIAELIRRDQLDEHGRPVWARDAFGEPDQGELPMTG' A
#
# COMPACT_ATOMS: atom_id res chain seq x y z
N MET A 1 0.59 10.62 13.28
CA MET A 1 2.02 10.99 13.16
C MET A 1 2.39 10.92 11.69
N PRO A 2 2.94 11.97 11.08
CA PRO A 2 3.40 11.90 9.69
C PRO A 2 4.59 10.93 9.57
N PRO A 3 4.79 10.29 8.41
CA PRO A 3 5.92 9.41 8.19
C PRO A 3 7.25 10.15 8.33
N VAL A 4 8.20 9.56 9.07
CA VAL A 4 9.54 10.12 9.31
C VAL A 4 10.55 9.53 8.33
N ALA A 5 11.31 10.39 7.66
CA ALA A 5 12.36 9.96 6.75
C ALA A 5 13.45 9.17 7.48
N ASP A 6 13.98 8.13 6.83
CA ASP A 6 15.13 7.39 7.33
C ASP A 6 16.36 8.31 7.35
N SER A 7 17.00 8.45 8.51
CA SER A 7 18.15 9.35 8.70
C SER A 7 19.35 8.99 7.82
N LYS A 8 19.42 7.74 7.36
CA LYS A 8 20.47 7.25 6.45
C LYS A 8 20.10 7.42 4.97
N SER A 9 18.85 7.78 4.67
CA SER A 9 18.43 8.01 3.30
C SER A 9 18.90 9.39 2.81
N LYS A 10 19.84 9.40 1.87
CA LYS A 10 20.26 10.61 1.13
C LYS A 10 19.11 11.34 0.44
N ASN A 11 18.06 10.60 0.05
CA ASN A 11 16.88 11.13 -0.65
C ASN A 11 15.66 11.34 0.27
N LYS A 12 15.84 11.40 1.60
CA LYS A 12 14.76 11.57 2.58
C LYS A 12 13.59 10.57 2.43
N LEU A 13 13.88 9.35 1.99
CA LEU A 13 12.89 8.29 1.82
C LEU A 13 12.42 7.77 3.17
N VAL A 14 11.16 7.39 3.23
CA VAL A 14 10.53 6.74 4.37
C VAL A 14 10.51 5.23 4.11
N ARG A 15 10.84 4.43 5.12
CA ARG A 15 10.81 2.98 5.01
C ARG A 15 9.38 2.45 5.13
N LEU A 16 8.99 1.62 4.18
CA LEU A 16 7.85 0.72 4.32
C LEU A 16 8.38 -0.65 4.78
N SER A 17 7.85 -1.18 5.88
CA SER A 17 8.23 -2.48 6.45
C SER A 17 7.04 -3.44 6.56
N PRO A 18 6.42 -3.85 5.43
CA PRO A 18 5.31 -4.79 5.46
C PRO A 18 5.78 -6.23 5.69
N LEU A 19 4.94 -7.04 6.31
CA LEU A 19 5.04 -8.50 6.32
C LEU A 19 3.97 -9.05 5.38
N VAL A 20 4.36 -9.91 4.45
CA VAL A 20 3.46 -10.54 3.48
C VAL A 20 3.78 -12.03 3.36
N PRO A 21 2.83 -12.86 2.90
CA PRO A 21 3.11 -14.26 2.60
C PRO A 21 4.29 -14.44 1.63
N PRO A 22 5.07 -15.53 1.74
CA PRO A 22 6.26 -15.75 0.92
C PRO A 22 6.00 -15.69 -0.60
N GLU A 23 4.86 -16.21 -1.05
CA GLU A 23 4.45 -16.24 -2.44
C GLU A 23 4.16 -14.84 -3.00
N VAL A 24 3.57 -13.96 -2.18
CA VAL A 24 3.33 -12.56 -2.55
C VAL A 24 4.67 -11.82 -2.68
N HIS A 25 5.58 -12.04 -1.72
CA HIS A 25 6.93 -11.48 -1.78
C HIS A 25 7.68 -11.96 -3.02
N ALA A 26 7.67 -13.27 -3.31
CA ALA A 26 8.35 -13.85 -4.47
C ALA A 26 7.83 -13.27 -5.79
N LYS A 27 6.51 -13.10 -5.92
CA LYS A 27 5.89 -12.47 -7.08
C LYS A 27 6.33 -11.01 -7.23
N ALA A 28 6.27 -10.22 -6.17
CA ALA A 28 6.70 -8.82 -6.21
C ALA A 28 8.20 -8.70 -6.56
N PHE A 29 9.03 -9.58 -6.02
CA PHE A 29 10.46 -9.62 -6.29
C PHE A 29 10.76 -9.94 -7.76
N ALA A 30 10.09 -10.96 -8.32
CA ALA A 30 10.23 -11.32 -9.72
C ALA A 30 9.82 -10.18 -10.64
N SER A 31 8.69 -9.52 -10.37
CA SER A 31 8.21 -8.37 -11.15
C SER A 31 9.16 -7.18 -11.08
N ALA A 32 9.66 -6.83 -9.89
CA ALA A 32 10.62 -5.76 -9.72
C ALA A 32 11.91 -6.03 -10.51
N LYS A 33 12.43 -7.26 -10.41
CA LYS A 33 13.61 -7.72 -11.15
C LYS A 33 13.40 -7.65 -12.66
N ALA A 34 12.29 -8.18 -13.17
CA ALA A 34 11.95 -8.16 -14.60
C ALA A 34 11.79 -6.74 -15.15
N SER A 35 11.36 -5.81 -14.30
CA SER A 35 11.20 -4.39 -14.62
C SER A 35 12.49 -3.58 -14.46
N GLY A 36 13.59 -4.19 -14.00
CA GLY A 36 14.88 -3.52 -13.81
C GLY A 36 14.92 -2.50 -12.66
N VAL A 37 14.03 -2.61 -11.67
CA VAL A 37 13.92 -1.66 -10.56
C VAL A 37 14.07 -2.34 -9.20
N SER A 38 14.37 -1.55 -8.16
CA SER A 38 14.35 -2.05 -6.78
C SER A 38 12.92 -2.32 -6.32
N MET A 39 12.76 -3.17 -5.31
CA MET A 39 11.46 -3.46 -4.69
C MET A 39 10.76 -2.17 -4.22
N GLY A 40 11.48 -1.28 -3.53
CA GLY A 40 10.92 -0.02 -3.06
C GLY A 40 10.41 0.88 -4.20
N LYS A 41 11.13 0.92 -5.33
CA LYS A 41 10.66 1.65 -6.53
C LYS A 41 9.43 0.97 -7.13
N TYR A 42 9.43 -0.36 -7.24
CA TYR A 42 8.30 -1.13 -7.75
C TYR A 42 7.03 -0.88 -6.93
N ILE A 43 7.11 -0.98 -5.59
CA ILE A 43 5.97 -0.71 -4.70
C ILE A 43 5.50 0.75 -4.80
N ALA A 44 6.42 1.72 -4.81
CA ALA A 44 6.05 3.13 -4.98
C ALA A 44 5.31 3.37 -6.30
N GLU A 45 5.73 2.69 -7.36
CA GLU A 45 5.12 2.74 -8.68
C GLU A 45 3.73 2.08 -8.74
N LEU A 46 3.52 0.97 -8.00
CA LEU A 46 2.18 0.39 -7.85
C LEU A 46 1.23 1.35 -7.13
N ILE A 47 1.67 1.91 -5.99
CA ILE A 47 0.86 2.86 -5.21
C ILE A 47 0.49 4.10 -6.03
N ARG A 48 1.41 4.62 -6.85
CA ARG A 48 1.11 5.76 -7.75
C ARG A 48 0.07 5.45 -8.81
N ARG A 49 -0.05 4.18 -9.21
CA ARG A 49 -1.00 3.71 -10.22
C ARG A 49 -2.33 3.28 -9.63
N ASP A 50 -2.47 3.22 -8.31
CA ASP A 50 -3.74 2.88 -7.69
C ASP A 50 -4.80 3.88 -8.17
N GLN A 51 -5.84 3.34 -8.83
CA GLN A 51 -7.04 4.11 -9.09
C GLN A 51 -7.77 4.28 -7.76
N LEU A 52 -8.08 5.53 -7.42
CA LEU A 52 -8.74 5.87 -6.16
C LEU A 52 -10.21 6.22 -6.39
N ASP A 53 -11.05 5.92 -5.40
CA ASP A 53 -12.44 6.37 -5.32
C ASP A 53 -12.54 7.83 -4.84
N GLU A 54 -13.77 8.34 -4.70
CA GLU A 54 -14.04 9.71 -4.23
C GLU A 54 -13.57 9.98 -2.79
N HIS A 55 -13.28 8.94 -2.01
CA HIS A 55 -12.77 9.02 -0.65
C HIS A 55 -11.25 8.80 -0.58
N GLY A 56 -10.58 8.67 -1.73
CA GLY A 56 -9.14 8.45 -1.81
C GLY A 56 -8.70 7.02 -1.49
N ARG A 57 -9.61 6.05 -1.50
CA ARG A 57 -9.30 4.63 -1.27
C ARG A 57 -9.02 3.93 -2.60
N PRO A 58 -8.09 2.97 -2.66
CA PRO A 58 -7.92 2.16 -3.86
C PRO A 58 -9.23 1.45 -4.22
N VAL A 59 -9.66 1.52 -5.48
CA VAL A 59 -10.94 0.94 -5.93
C VAL A 59 -11.04 -0.57 -5.67
N TRP A 60 -9.91 -1.27 -5.70
CA TRP A 60 -9.82 -2.70 -5.42
C TRP A 60 -9.99 -3.05 -3.93
N ALA A 61 -9.90 -2.06 -3.02
CA ALA A 61 -9.93 -2.29 -1.58
C ALA A 61 -11.26 -2.88 -1.10
N ARG A 62 -12.36 -2.49 -1.74
CA ARG A 62 -13.71 -2.99 -1.44
C ARG A 62 -13.83 -4.50 -1.63
N ASP A 63 -13.27 -5.02 -2.72
CA ASP A 63 -13.30 -6.46 -3.01
C ASP A 63 -12.29 -7.22 -2.13
N ALA A 64 -11.19 -6.57 -1.75
CA ALA A 64 -10.13 -7.19 -0.94
C ALA A 64 -10.44 -7.22 0.57
N PHE A 65 -11.14 -6.22 1.10
CA PHE A 65 -11.34 -6.01 2.54
C PHE A 65 -12.81 -5.84 2.95
N GLY A 66 -13.74 -5.78 1.99
CA GLY A 66 -15.14 -5.46 2.23
C GLY A 66 -15.42 -3.95 2.22
N GLU A 67 -16.70 -3.59 2.35
CA GLU A 67 -17.08 -2.21 2.67
C GLU A 67 -16.57 -1.90 4.09
N PRO A 68 -16.01 -0.70 4.34
CA PRO A 68 -15.75 -0.29 5.71
C PRO A 68 -17.09 -0.22 6.42
N ASP A 69 -17.22 -1.03 7.47
CA ASP A 69 -18.40 -1.10 8.32
C ASP A 69 -18.83 0.34 8.65
N GLN A 70 -19.88 0.84 7.99
CA GLN A 70 -20.57 2.03 8.45
C GLN A 70 -21.24 1.58 9.72
N GLY A 71 -20.54 1.69 10.84
CA GLY A 71 -21.06 1.31 12.14
C GLY A 71 -22.48 1.86 12.26
N GLU A 72 -23.45 0.96 12.32
CA GLU A 72 -24.81 1.30 12.70
C GLU A 72 -24.68 2.12 13.99
N LEU A 73 -24.96 3.42 13.92
CA LEU A 73 -25.25 4.18 15.12
C LEU A 73 -26.49 3.50 15.70
N PRO A 74 -26.44 2.91 16.91
CA PRO A 74 -27.64 2.38 17.50
C PRO A 74 -28.61 3.54 17.65
N MET A 75 -29.71 3.52 16.89
CA MET A 75 -30.85 4.39 17.10
C MET A 75 -31.53 3.91 18.38
N THR A 76 -30.93 4.19 19.53
CA THR A 76 -31.64 4.12 20.80
C THR A 76 -32.61 5.30 20.82
N GLY A 77 -33.85 5.01 20.46
CA GLY A 77 -35.02 5.83 20.77
C GLY A 77 -35.44 5.72 22.23
#